data_AF-A0A1D2TZS3-F1
#
_entry.id   AF-A0A1D2TZS3-F1
#
_cell.length_a   1.000
_cell.length_b   1.000
_cell.length_c   1.000
_cell.angle_alpha   90.00
_cell.angle_beta   90.00
_cell.angle_gamma   90.00
#
_symmetry.space_group_name_H-M   'P 1'
#
loop_
_entity.id
_entity.type
_entity.pdbx_description
1 polymer ?
#
loop_
_entity_poly.entity_id
_entity_poly.type
_entity_poly.pdbx_seq_one_letter_code
_entity_poly.pdbx_strand_id
1 'polypeptide(L)'
;MREIEDFTDQRLKVWCIHCGAGIADVDSNRDHVPTKSLLTKDLRERGADYDRGEGDDFDYLPQVVVCREFNSGFSPDENYLLCVLHAVMAGTLYPDPKTNPEAASILRSNRHVVRALKKRPDGQLLLFDDLQPFTLYPDPDRVRRVIVKNARGHAYHEIGEPRLEAPDHVAFVPLEQLSAEQREAFESAGQPGELAVWPEVGSRMTVHLLDDQAMVGGWITVEPGRYRYAIHWSGDVTVKSVIWEYLATETRWER
;
A
#
# COMPACT_ATOMS: atom_id res chain seq x y z
N MET A 1 14.23 1.14 -2.21
CA MET A 1 14.22 1.21 -3.69
C MET A 1 15.03 2.42 -4.11
N ARG A 2 15.59 2.44 -5.33
CA ARG A 2 16.32 3.63 -5.79
C ARG A 2 15.33 4.74 -6.18
N GLU A 3 15.64 5.99 -5.87
CA GLU A 3 14.92 7.13 -6.42
C GLU A 3 15.01 7.14 -7.95
N ILE A 4 13.87 7.40 -8.59
CA ILE A 4 13.79 7.70 -10.01
C ILE A 4 13.19 9.10 -10.13
N GLU A 5 13.90 9.95 -10.87
CA GLU A 5 13.44 11.30 -11.15
C GLU A 5 12.21 11.26 -12.07
N ASP A 6 11.30 12.19 -11.84
CA ASP A 6 10.01 12.25 -12.52
C ASP A 6 9.86 13.53 -13.32
N PHE A 7 9.88 13.36 -14.64
CA PHE A 7 9.85 14.41 -15.65
C PHE A 7 8.44 14.64 -16.23
N THR A 8 7.40 14.04 -15.64
CA THR A 8 6.01 14.25 -16.05
C THR A 8 5.63 15.73 -16.01
N ASP A 9 4.76 16.16 -16.93
CA ASP A 9 4.25 17.53 -17.01
C ASP A 9 3.74 18.04 -15.66
N GLN A 10 4.30 19.16 -15.20
CA GLN A 10 3.96 19.79 -13.92
C GLN A 10 2.49 20.18 -13.83
N ARG A 11 1.80 20.41 -14.96
CA ARG A 11 0.35 20.70 -15.00
C ARG A 11 -0.49 19.52 -14.55
N LEU A 12 0.00 18.29 -14.66
CA LEU A 12 -0.65 17.10 -14.12
C LEU A 12 -0.44 16.99 -12.60
N LYS A 13 0.58 17.69 -12.07
CA LYS A 13 0.99 17.62 -10.67
C LYS A 13 0.34 18.64 -9.73
N VAL A 14 -0.58 19.44 -10.24
CA VAL A 14 -1.19 20.55 -9.49
C VAL A 14 -2.44 20.16 -8.69
N TRP A 15 -2.84 18.89 -8.69
CA TRP A 15 -4.11 18.44 -8.10
C TRP A 15 -3.89 17.49 -6.93
N CYS A 16 -4.71 17.63 -5.88
CA CYS A 16 -4.78 16.61 -4.85
C CYS A 16 -5.48 15.37 -5.40
N ILE A 17 -4.80 14.23 -5.38
CA ILE A 17 -5.33 12.96 -5.89
C ILE A 17 -6.55 12.43 -5.10
N HIS A 18 -6.84 12.96 -3.91
CA HIS A 18 -7.97 12.49 -3.10
C HIS A 18 -9.25 13.28 -3.32
N CYS A 19 -9.16 14.60 -3.51
CA CYS A 19 -10.31 15.50 -3.58
C CYS A 19 -10.40 16.32 -4.86
N GLY A 20 -9.37 16.30 -5.71
CA GLY A 20 -9.30 17.09 -6.94
C GLY A 20 -9.07 18.58 -6.74
N ALA A 21 -8.87 19.06 -5.50
CA ALA A 21 -8.54 20.47 -5.25
C ALA A 21 -7.15 20.82 -5.80
N GLY A 22 -6.99 22.06 -6.27
CA GLY A 22 -5.68 22.59 -6.67
C GLY A 22 -4.75 22.67 -5.46
N ILE A 23 -3.58 22.06 -5.55
CA ILE A 23 -2.56 22.03 -4.47
C ILE A 23 -2.11 23.46 -4.10
N ALA A 24 -2.13 24.39 -5.07
CA ALA A 24 -1.80 25.80 -4.82
C ALA A 24 -2.80 26.53 -3.90
N ASP A 25 -4.04 26.03 -3.82
CA ASP A 25 -5.14 26.70 -3.12
C ASP A 25 -5.42 26.09 -1.73
N VAL A 26 -4.65 25.08 -1.31
CA VAL A 26 -4.88 24.32 -0.07
C VAL A 26 -3.58 24.14 0.72
N ASP A 27 -3.69 23.96 2.04
CA ASP A 27 -2.55 23.49 2.83
C ASP A 27 -2.21 22.06 2.40
N SER A 28 -0.97 21.86 1.95
CA SER A 28 -0.51 20.61 1.35
C SER A 28 0.72 20.07 2.08
N ASN A 29 0.91 18.76 2.00
CA ASN A 29 2.08 18.07 2.52
C ASN A 29 2.41 16.84 1.67
N ARG A 30 3.58 16.26 1.94
CA ARG A 30 4.00 14.99 1.34
C ARG A 30 3.28 13.84 2.06
N ASP A 31 2.66 12.97 1.28
CA ASP A 31 2.08 11.71 1.71
C ASP A 31 2.89 10.55 1.13
N HIS A 32 3.21 9.58 1.98
CA HIS A 32 4.02 8.43 1.61
C HIS A 32 3.15 7.30 1.11
N VAL A 33 3.59 6.69 0.00
CA VAL A 33 2.89 5.62 -0.70
C VAL A 33 3.88 4.48 -0.89
N PRO A 34 3.80 3.40 -0.09
CA PRO A 34 2.72 3.07 0.83
C PRO A 34 2.70 3.90 2.10
N THR A 35 1.56 3.84 2.80
CA THR A 35 1.42 4.18 4.22
C THR A 35 2.68 3.77 4.99
N LYS A 36 3.43 4.76 5.49
CA LYS A 36 4.74 4.57 6.15
C LYS A 36 4.72 3.50 7.24
N SER A 37 3.67 3.44 8.06
CA SER A 37 3.59 2.50 9.18
C SER A 37 3.54 1.03 8.78
N LEU A 38 3.30 0.71 7.50
CA LEU A 38 3.40 -0.65 6.98
C LEU A 38 4.85 -1.10 6.76
N LEU A 39 5.82 -0.19 6.84
CA LEU A 39 7.25 -0.46 6.67
C LEU A 39 7.94 -0.60 8.03
N THR A 40 9.09 -1.27 8.06
CA THR A 40 9.88 -1.38 9.28
C THR A 40 10.32 -0.02 9.81
N LYS A 41 10.60 0.02 11.11
CA LYS A 41 11.13 1.23 11.76
C LYS A 41 12.41 1.71 11.08
N ASP A 42 13.34 0.81 10.82
CA ASP A 42 14.64 1.13 10.24
C ASP A 42 14.50 1.76 8.85
N LEU A 43 13.62 1.22 7.98
CA LEU A 43 13.38 1.81 6.67
C LEU A 43 12.67 3.18 6.78
N ARG A 44 11.74 3.34 7.72
CA ARG A 44 11.09 4.65 7.96
C ARG A 44 12.07 5.71 8.43
N GLU A 45 13.04 5.35 9.26
CA GLU A 45 14.08 6.27 9.74
C GLU A 45 14.99 6.69 8.59
N ARG A 46 15.50 5.73 7.80
CA ARG A 46 16.30 6.03 6.60
C ARG A 46 15.56 6.91 5.59
N GLY A 47 14.29 6.61 5.31
CA GLY A 47 13.49 7.45 4.42
C GLY A 47 13.22 8.86 4.97
N ALA A 48 13.13 9.00 6.31
CA ALA A 48 13.04 10.31 6.92
C ALA A 48 14.37 11.08 6.84
N ASP A 49 15.51 10.39 6.89
CA ASP A 49 16.84 10.99 6.72
C ASP A 49 17.03 11.46 5.28
N TYR A 50 16.62 10.64 4.31
CA TYR A 50 16.53 11.01 2.91
C TYR A 50 15.65 12.26 2.69
N ASP A 51 14.45 12.31 3.29
CA ASP A 51 13.55 13.46 3.20
C ASP A 51 14.15 14.78 3.74
N ARG A 52 15.18 14.68 4.61
CA ARG A 52 15.96 15.81 5.16
C ARG A 52 17.24 16.12 4.38
N GLY A 53 17.56 15.34 3.33
CA GLY A 53 18.80 15.46 2.55
C GLY A 53 20.02 14.80 3.20
N GLU A 54 19.80 13.88 4.15
CA GLU A 54 20.84 13.17 4.90
C GLU A 54 21.01 11.71 4.49
N GLY A 55 20.06 11.15 3.71
CA GLY A 55 20.06 9.76 3.23
C GLY A 55 20.59 9.60 1.80
N ASP A 56 20.72 8.35 1.36
CA ASP A 56 21.13 8.01 0.00
C ASP A 56 19.94 7.73 -0.94
N ASP A 57 20.18 7.66 -2.25
CA ASP A 57 19.13 7.41 -3.25
C ASP A 57 18.37 6.08 -3.01
N PHE A 58 18.92 5.13 -2.24
CA PHE A 58 18.28 3.84 -1.92
C PHE A 58 17.39 3.89 -0.68
N ASP A 59 17.50 4.96 0.10
CA ASP A 59 16.67 5.28 1.26
C ASP A 59 15.35 5.96 0.85
N TYR A 60 15.18 6.30 -0.44
CA TYR A 60 13.95 6.89 -0.98
C TYR A 60 12.71 6.06 -0.68
N LEU A 61 11.67 6.74 -0.20
CA LEU A 61 10.31 6.22 -0.05
C LEU A 61 9.37 6.95 -1.01
N PRO A 62 8.56 6.23 -1.82
CA PRO A 62 7.67 6.90 -2.75
C PRO A 62 6.69 7.82 -2.02
N GLN A 63 6.50 9.00 -2.60
CA GLN A 63 5.69 10.04 -1.98
C GLN A 63 5.03 10.94 -3.03
N VAL A 64 3.89 11.51 -2.65
CA VAL A 64 3.06 12.38 -3.49
C VAL A 64 2.63 13.61 -2.70
N VAL A 65 2.39 14.73 -3.38
CA VAL A 65 1.88 15.95 -2.72
C VAL A 65 0.36 15.94 -2.74
N VAL A 66 -0.25 16.08 -1.56
CA VAL A 66 -1.71 16.05 -1.37
C VAL A 66 -2.15 17.12 -0.38
N CYS A 67 -3.45 17.40 -0.33
CA CYS A 67 -3.97 18.29 0.70
C CYS A 67 -3.86 17.65 2.10
N ARG A 68 -3.52 18.48 3.09
CA ARG A 68 -3.27 18.04 4.47
C ARG A 68 -4.51 17.45 5.12
N GLU A 69 -5.69 17.99 4.79
CA GLU A 69 -6.97 17.52 5.32
C GLU A 69 -7.20 16.04 4.98
N PHE A 70 -7.10 15.65 3.70
CA PHE A 70 -7.30 14.26 3.30
C PHE A 70 -6.18 13.35 3.78
N ASN A 71 -4.91 13.80 3.70
CA ASN A 71 -3.79 13.02 4.21
C ASN A 71 -4.00 12.64 5.69
N SER A 72 -4.31 13.63 6.53
CA SER A 72 -4.57 13.42 7.96
C SER A 72 -5.85 12.60 8.20
N GLY A 73 -6.83 12.69 7.29
CA GLY A 73 -8.07 11.93 7.34
C GLY A 73 -7.89 10.41 7.22
N PHE A 74 -6.82 9.94 6.57
CA PHE A 74 -6.55 8.50 6.45
C PHE A 74 -5.91 7.88 7.70
N SER A 75 -5.25 8.66 8.55
CA SER A 75 -4.46 8.15 9.68
C SER A 75 -5.21 7.20 10.62
N PRO A 76 -6.51 7.43 10.96
CA PRO A 76 -7.25 6.47 11.77
C PRO A 76 -7.40 5.10 11.13
N ASP A 77 -7.61 5.05 9.81
CA ASP A 77 -7.81 3.80 9.05
C ASP A 77 -6.51 3.08 8.76
N GLU A 78 -5.43 3.83 8.50
CA GLU A 78 -4.08 3.30 8.39
C GLU A 78 -3.65 2.61 9.69
N ASN A 79 -3.85 3.28 10.83
CA ASN A 79 -3.58 2.70 12.14
C ASN A 79 -4.47 1.49 12.45
N TYR A 80 -5.72 1.48 11.95
CA TYR A 80 -6.60 0.33 12.07
C TYR A 80 -6.10 -0.87 11.27
N LEU A 81 -5.75 -0.68 9.99
CA LEU A 81 -5.18 -1.75 9.16
C LEU A 81 -3.88 -2.27 9.76
N LEU A 82 -3.01 -1.39 10.26
CA LEU A 82 -1.78 -1.77 10.94
C LEU A 82 -2.04 -2.71 12.13
N CYS A 83 -3.03 -2.38 12.97
CA CYS A 83 -3.44 -3.23 14.08
C CYS A 83 -4.00 -4.58 13.61
N VAL A 84 -4.82 -4.59 12.57
CA VAL A 84 -5.38 -5.82 11.97
C VAL A 84 -4.25 -6.74 11.53
N LEU A 85 -3.30 -6.22 10.74
CA LEU A 85 -2.17 -7.00 10.23
C LEU A 85 -1.32 -7.54 11.39
N HIS A 86 -0.96 -6.71 12.38
CA HIS A 86 -0.17 -7.19 13.52
C HIS A 86 -0.88 -8.26 14.35
N ALA A 87 -2.20 -8.14 14.52
CA ALA A 87 -2.97 -9.15 15.23
C ALA A 87 -2.99 -10.48 14.47
N VAL A 88 -3.21 -10.43 13.16
CA VAL A 88 -3.25 -11.61 12.30
C VAL A 88 -1.88 -12.29 12.23
N MET A 89 -0.81 -11.55 11.96
CA MET A 89 0.54 -12.12 11.90
C MET A 89 0.98 -12.71 13.23
N ALA A 90 0.55 -12.14 14.35
CA ALA A 90 0.83 -12.70 15.67
C ALA A 90 -0.12 -13.84 16.07
N GLY A 91 -1.21 -14.07 15.33
CA GLY A 91 -2.26 -15.01 15.69
C GLY A 91 -3.00 -14.65 16.99
N THR A 92 -2.99 -13.39 17.41
CA THR A 92 -3.64 -12.95 18.65
C THR A 92 -3.76 -11.43 18.74
N LEU A 93 -4.79 -10.96 19.48
CA LEU A 93 -4.92 -9.55 19.88
C LEU A 93 -4.02 -9.16 21.09
N TYR A 94 -3.37 -10.15 21.72
CA TYR A 94 -2.53 -9.99 22.92
C TYR A 94 -1.18 -10.70 22.76
N PRO A 95 -0.37 -10.30 21.77
CA PRO A 95 0.93 -10.92 21.53
C PRO A 95 1.88 -10.79 22.72
N ASP A 96 2.67 -11.84 22.96
CA ASP A 96 3.76 -11.83 23.94
C ASP A 96 4.84 -10.83 23.48
N PRO A 97 5.21 -9.83 24.30
CA PRO A 97 6.27 -8.88 23.99
C PRO A 97 7.65 -9.51 23.72
N LYS A 98 7.90 -10.73 24.21
CA LYS A 98 9.16 -11.45 24.01
C LYS A 98 9.27 -12.08 22.62
N THR A 99 8.16 -12.61 22.10
CA THR A 99 8.15 -13.28 20.79
C THR A 99 7.71 -12.35 19.66
N ASN A 100 6.82 -11.39 19.95
CA ASN A 100 6.22 -10.47 18.99
C ASN A 100 6.28 -9.02 19.52
N PRO A 101 7.47 -8.44 19.73
CA PRO A 101 7.64 -7.14 20.40
C PRO A 101 6.93 -5.98 19.69
N GLU A 102 7.00 -5.92 18.35
CA GLU A 102 6.38 -4.86 17.55
C GLU A 102 4.84 -4.92 17.63
N ALA A 103 4.27 -6.09 17.35
CA ALA A 103 2.82 -6.31 17.46
C ALA A 103 2.32 -6.01 18.89
N ALA A 104 3.06 -6.44 19.91
CA ALA A 104 2.73 -6.15 21.30
C ALA A 104 2.79 -4.67 21.63
N SER A 105 3.73 -3.91 21.07
CA SER A 105 3.79 -2.47 21.23
C SER A 105 2.59 -1.78 20.56
N ILE A 106 2.36 -2.05 19.27
CA ILE A 106 1.31 -1.41 18.48
C ILE A 106 -0.09 -1.70 19.05
N LEU A 107 -0.40 -2.97 19.36
CA LEU A 107 -1.71 -3.35 19.89
C LEU A 107 -1.93 -2.88 21.34
N ARG A 108 -0.86 -2.67 22.12
CA ARG A 108 -0.94 -2.05 23.46
C ARG A 108 -1.24 -0.57 23.39
N SER A 109 -0.61 0.14 22.47
CA SER A 109 -0.84 1.57 22.24
C SER A 109 -2.22 1.85 21.62
N ASN A 110 -2.79 0.88 20.90
CA ASN A 110 -4.07 1.02 20.19
C ASN A 110 -5.23 0.23 20.82
N ARG A 111 -5.42 0.36 22.14
CA ARG A 111 -6.48 -0.37 22.87
C ARG A 111 -7.89 -0.14 22.34
N HIS A 112 -8.17 1.05 21.79
CA HIS A 112 -9.47 1.37 21.21
C HIS A 112 -9.76 0.52 19.95
N VAL A 113 -8.76 0.30 19.08
CA VAL A 113 -8.87 -0.60 17.92
C VAL A 113 -9.04 -2.04 18.38
N VAL A 114 -8.22 -2.51 19.34
CA VAL A 114 -8.33 -3.87 19.88
C VAL A 114 -9.72 -4.13 20.45
N ARG A 115 -10.31 -3.17 21.18
CA ARG A 115 -11.69 -3.27 21.67
C ARG A 115 -12.72 -3.30 20.54
N ALA A 116 -12.52 -2.53 19.47
CA ALA A 116 -13.42 -2.55 18.31
C ALA A 116 -13.38 -3.90 17.59
N LEU A 117 -12.19 -4.47 17.43
CA LEU A 117 -11.99 -5.80 16.83
C LEU A 117 -12.66 -6.91 17.65
N LYS A 118 -12.64 -6.81 18.98
CA LYS A 118 -13.31 -7.73 19.91
C LYS A 118 -14.84 -7.70 19.91
N LYS A 119 -15.44 -6.58 19.49
CA LYS A 119 -16.90 -6.39 19.58
C LYS A 119 -17.65 -7.19 18.52
N ARG A 120 -16.97 -7.59 17.45
CA ARG A 120 -17.48 -8.56 16.48
C ARG A 120 -17.20 -9.95 17.08
N PRO A 121 -18.05 -10.96 16.86
CA PRO A 121 -17.88 -12.25 17.51
C PRO A 121 -16.44 -12.71 17.31
N ASP A 122 -15.67 -12.66 18.39
CA ASP A 122 -14.44 -13.40 18.48
C ASP A 122 -14.86 -14.83 18.09
N GLY A 123 -14.28 -15.38 17.04
CA GLY A 123 -14.29 -16.83 16.87
C GLY A 123 -13.53 -17.38 18.06
N GLN A 124 -14.22 -17.49 19.21
CA GLN A 124 -13.66 -18.09 20.40
C GLN A 124 -13.31 -19.51 20.01
N LEU A 125 -12.00 -19.73 19.96
CA LEU A 125 -11.30 -20.90 20.50
C LEU A 125 -12.24 -21.98 21.09
N LEU A 126 -11.99 -23.22 20.66
CA LEU A 126 -12.31 -24.47 21.35
C LEU A 126 -13.72 -25.05 21.15
N LEU A 127 -14.09 -25.36 19.91
CA LEU A 127 -15.17 -26.33 19.68
C LEU A 127 -14.67 -27.68 19.12
N PHE A 128 -13.49 -27.72 18.51
CA PHE A 128 -12.90 -28.95 17.97
C PHE A 128 -11.37 -28.88 18.10
N ASP A 129 -10.74 -29.99 18.53
CA ASP A 129 -9.27 -30.09 18.68
C ASP A 129 -8.51 -29.98 17.32
N ASP A 130 -9.25 -29.94 16.20
CA ASP A 130 -8.70 -30.24 14.87
C ASP A 130 -8.84 -29.12 13.80
N LEU A 131 -9.47 -27.94 14.03
CA LEU A 131 -9.58 -26.77 13.09
C LEU A 131 -9.93 -25.46 13.87
N GLN A 132 -9.48 -24.22 13.62
CA GLN A 132 -8.51 -23.52 12.74
C GLN A 132 -8.04 -22.24 13.51
N PRO A 133 -6.90 -21.62 13.16
CA PRO A 133 -6.20 -20.59 13.93
C PRO A 133 -6.99 -19.27 14.00
N PHE A 134 -6.61 -18.43 14.96
CA PHE A 134 -7.08 -17.05 15.19
C PHE A 134 -7.71 -16.36 13.96
N THR A 135 -9.04 -16.19 13.99
CA THR A 135 -9.80 -15.54 12.90
C THR A 135 -10.26 -14.15 13.33
N LEU A 136 -10.03 -13.14 12.48
CA LEU A 136 -10.40 -11.75 12.70
C LEU A 136 -11.36 -11.28 11.60
N TYR A 137 -12.40 -10.52 11.97
CA TYR A 137 -13.36 -9.93 11.02
C TYR A 137 -13.19 -8.41 10.95
N PRO A 138 -12.15 -7.90 10.28
CA PRO A 138 -11.91 -6.47 10.20
C PRO A 138 -13.05 -5.75 9.47
N ASP A 139 -13.23 -4.46 9.75
CA ASP A 139 -14.12 -3.60 9.00
C ASP A 139 -13.61 -3.44 7.55
N PRO A 140 -14.31 -4.01 6.55
CA PRO A 140 -13.83 -4.01 5.17
C PRO A 140 -13.76 -2.60 4.59
N ASP A 141 -14.59 -1.66 5.05
CA ASP A 141 -14.59 -0.30 4.53
C ASP A 141 -13.34 0.48 4.97
N ARG A 142 -12.89 0.26 6.22
CA ARG A 142 -11.65 0.86 6.72
C ARG A 142 -10.43 0.33 5.97
N VAL A 143 -10.40 -0.97 5.72
CA VAL A 143 -9.34 -1.63 4.95
C VAL A 143 -9.34 -1.12 3.50
N ARG A 144 -10.52 -1.09 2.85
CA ARG A 144 -10.71 -0.57 1.50
C ARG A 144 -10.18 0.86 1.34
N ARG A 145 -10.44 1.75 2.30
CA ARG A 145 -9.98 3.15 2.24
C ARG A 145 -8.45 3.26 2.18
N VAL A 146 -7.73 2.46 2.97
CA VAL A 146 -6.25 2.46 2.95
C VAL A 146 -5.72 1.86 1.65
N ILE A 147 -6.34 0.79 1.14
CA ILE A 147 -5.94 0.16 -0.12
C ILE A 147 -6.10 1.13 -1.28
N VAL A 148 -7.25 1.79 -1.39
CA VAL A 148 -7.50 2.77 -2.46
C VAL A 148 -6.58 3.96 -2.34
N LYS A 149 -6.30 4.43 -1.11
CA LYS A 149 -5.32 5.49 -0.85
C LYS A 149 -3.94 5.12 -1.42
N ASN A 150 -3.41 3.96 -1.02
CA ASN A 150 -2.09 3.49 -1.47
C ASN A 150 -2.08 3.22 -2.98
N ALA A 151 -3.12 2.58 -3.52
CA ALA A 151 -3.22 2.29 -4.94
C ALA A 151 -3.21 3.56 -5.78
N ARG A 152 -4.02 4.55 -5.43
CA ARG A 152 -4.07 5.84 -6.11
C ARG A 152 -2.75 6.59 -6.01
N GLY A 153 -2.13 6.53 -4.83
CA GLY A 153 -0.80 7.06 -4.58
C GLY A 153 0.26 6.47 -5.50
N HIS A 154 0.32 5.14 -5.59
CA HIS A 154 1.25 4.43 -6.48
C HIS A 154 0.99 4.72 -7.95
N ALA A 155 -0.28 4.69 -8.38
CA ALA A 155 -0.64 5.04 -9.76
C ALA A 155 -0.17 6.46 -10.12
N TYR A 156 -0.37 7.43 -9.24
CA TYR A 156 0.05 8.80 -9.47
C TYR A 156 1.58 8.99 -9.39
N HIS A 157 2.24 8.33 -8.44
CA HIS A 157 3.70 8.37 -8.32
C HIS A 157 4.40 7.82 -9.56
N GLU A 158 3.85 6.75 -10.16
CA GLU A 158 4.44 6.06 -11.30
C GLU A 158 4.04 6.62 -12.66
N ILE A 159 2.76 6.98 -12.84
CA ILE A 159 2.22 7.41 -14.14
C ILE A 159 2.14 8.95 -14.24
N GLY A 160 2.09 9.66 -13.11
CA GLY A 160 1.97 11.12 -13.06
C GLY A 160 0.57 11.67 -13.39
N GLU A 161 -0.40 10.81 -13.74
CA GLU A 161 -1.80 11.17 -13.98
C GLU A 161 -2.67 10.91 -12.74
N PRO A 162 -3.47 11.89 -12.26
CA PRO A 162 -4.38 11.67 -11.13
C PRO A 162 -5.58 10.81 -11.53
N ARG A 163 -5.96 9.87 -10.65
CA ARG A 163 -7.18 9.04 -10.77
C ARG A 163 -8.23 9.51 -9.77
N LEU A 164 -9.05 10.50 -10.13
CA LEU A 164 -9.97 11.16 -9.18
C LEU A 164 -11.26 10.36 -8.96
N GLU A 165 -11.66 9.62 -9.98
CA GLU A 165 -12.79 8.71 -9.98
C GLU A 165 -12.64 7.59 -8.94
N ALA A 166 -13.78 7.07 -8.50
CA ALA A 166 -13.81 5.87 -7.67
C ALA A 166 -13.33 4.67 -8.50
N PRO A 167 -12.54 3.74 -7.93
CA PRO A 167 -12.14 2.53 -8.63
C PRO A 167 -13.34 1.62 -8.88
N ASP A 168 -13.40 1.04 -10.09
CA ASP A 168 -14.42 0.09 -10.52
C ASP A 168 -14.29 -1.24 -9.77
N HIS A 169 -13.05 -1.62 -9.44
CA HIS A 169 -12.76 -2.82 -8.69
C HIS A 169 -11.78 -2.55 -7.55
N VAL A 170 -12.09 -3.11 -6.37
CA VAL A 170 -11.17 -3.18 -5.23
C VAL A 170 -11.31 -4.56 -4.60
N ALA A 171 -10.22 -5.32 -4.60
CA ALA A 171 -10.13 -6.61 -3.93
C ALA A 171 -8.96 -6.62 -2.95
N PHE A 172 -9.14 -7.37 -1.86
CA PHE A 172 -8.08 -7.68 -0.92
C PHE A 172 -8.35 -8.99 -0.24
N VAL A 173 -7.32 -9.84 -0.19
CA VAL A 173 -7.44 -11.22 0.26
C VAL A 173 -6.10 -11.69 0.81
N PRO A 174 -6.08 -12.51 1.87
CA PRO A 174 -4.87 -13.19 2.28
C PRO A 174 -4.32 -14.04 1.13
N LEU A 175 -3.01 -13.98 0.86
CA LEU A 175 -2.34 -14.76 -0.18
C LEU A 175 -2.59 -16.25 -0.03
N GLU A 176 -2.67 -16.74 1.21
CA GLU A 176 -2.95 -18.15 1.53
C GLU A 176 -4.37 -18.59 1.13
N GLN A 177 -5.30 -17.65 0.88
CA GLN A 177 -6.65 -17.96 0.40
C GLN A 177 -6.76 -18.00 -1.13
N LEU A 178 -5.71 -17.59 -1.85
CA LEU A 178 -5.66 -17.76 -3.30
C LEU A 178 -5.30 -19.20 -3.64
N SER A 179 -5.97 -19.78 -4.64
CA SER A 179 -5.49 -21.02 -5.27
C SER A 179 -4.13 -20.80 -5.94
N ALA A 180 -3.43 -21.88 -6.28
CA ALA A 180 -2.15 -21.78 -6.99
C ALA A 180 -2.30 -20.98 -8.31
N GLU A 181 -3.38 -21.24 -9.06
CA GLU A 181 -3.70 -20.57 -10.31
C GLU A 181 -4.07 -19.10 -10.10
N GLN A 182 -4.86 -18.80 -9.06
CA GLN A 182 -5.21 -17.42 -8.72
C GLN A 182 -3.98 -16.62 -8.28
N ARG A 183 -3.08 -17.24 -7.50
CA ARG A 183 -1.83 -16.62 -7.08
C ARG A 183 -0.90 -16.39 -8.25
N GLU A 184 -0.74 -17.38 -9.13
CA GLU A 184 0.05 -17.23 -10.35
C GLU A 184 -0.52 -16.12 -11.23
N ALA A 185 -1.83 -16.06 -11.46
CA ALA A 185 -2.48 -14.98 -12.22
C ALA A 185 -2.30 -13.60 -11.55
N PHE A 186 -2.34 -13.55 -10.21
CA PHE A 186 -2.08 -12.32 -9.47
C PHE A 186 -0.64 -11.85 -9.66
N GLU A 187 0.35 -12.75 -9.54
CA GLU A 187 1.79 -12.45 -9.58
C GLU A 187 2.34 -12.26 -11.01
N SER A 188 1.73 -12.90 -12.01
CA SER A 188 2.21 -12.93 -13.41
C SER A 188 1.84 -11.72 -14.26
N ALA A 189 0.97 -10.84 -13.79
CA ALA A 189 0.35 -9.79 -14.62
C ALA A 189 1.30 -8.72 -15.18
N GLY A 190 2.61 -8.76 -14.89
CA GLY A 190 3.57 -7.69 -15.18
C GLY A 190 4.69 -8.04 -16.16
N GLN A 191 4.43 -8.83 -17.21
CA GLN A 191 5.47 -9.04 -18.22
C GLN A 191 5.72 -7.76 -19.04
N PRO A 192 6.98 -7.31 -19.22
CA PRO A 192 7.35 -6.06 -19.93
C PRO A 192 6.94 -5.94 -21.42
N GLY A 193 6.11 -6.85 -21.95
CA GLY A 193 5.79 -6.95 -23.38
C GLY A 193 4.34 -6.64 -23.78
N GLU A 194 3.43 -6.40 -22.84
CA GLU A 194 1.99 -6.23 -23.11
C GLU A 194 1.50 -4.78 -22.98
N LEU A 195 2.33 -3.79 -23.33
CA LEU A 195 1.91 -2.40 -23.36
C LEU A 195 1.10 -2.11 -24.63
N ALA A 196 -0.23 -2.10 -24.49
CA ALA A 196 -1.13 -1.62 -25.55
C ALA A 196 -1.09 -0.08 -25.70
N VAL A 197 -0.57 0.65 -24.71
CA VAL A 197 -0.51 2.12 -24.64
C VAL A 197 0.85 2.55 -24.05
N TRP A 198 1.37 3.74 -24.39
CA TRP A 198 2.64 4.31 -23.88
C TRP A 198 2.44 5.33 -22.75
N PRO A 199 3.06 5.14 -21.56
CA PRO A 199 2.76 5.95 -20.37
C PRO A 199 3.15 7.40 -20.60
N GLU A 200 2.64 8.30 -19.76
CA GLU A 200 2.93 9.73 -19.88
C GLU A 200 4.44 9.96 -19.98
N VAL A 201 4.84 10.71 -21.00
CA VAL A 201 6.26 10.88 -21.33
C VAL A 201 6.97 11.56 -20.17
N GLY A 202 8.02 10.91 -19.67
CA GLY A 202 8.80 11.39 -18.54
C GLY A 202 8.32 10.88 -17.18
N SER A 203 7.27 10.06 -17.14
CA SER A 203 6.85 9.36 -15.94
C SER A 203 7.89 8.33 -15.47
N ARG A 204 7.87 7.97 -14.19
CA ARG A 204 8.75 6.92 -13.64
C ARG A 204 8.48 5.59 -14.32
N MET A 205 7.23 5.32 -14.67
CA MET A 205 6.87 4.16 -15.47
C MET A 205 7.61 4.13 -16.82
N THR A 206 7.74 5.25 -17.53
CA THR A 206 8.54 5.31 -18.76
C THR A 206 10.00 4.93 -18.50
N VAL A 207 10.59 5.39 -17.40
CA VAL A 207 11.98 5.05 -17.03
C VAL A 207 12.09 3.56 -16.69
N HIS A 208 11.15 3.00 -15.93
CA HIS A 208 11.12 1.59 -15.60
C HIS A 208 11.05 0.67 -16.82
N LEU A 209 10.34 1.08 -17.87
CA LEU A 209 10.27 0.34 -19.13
C LEU A 209 11.56 0.37 -19.95
N LEU A 210 12.43 1.35 -19.69
CA LEU A 210 13.73 1.49 -20.34
C LEU A 210 14.88 0.96 -19.48
N ASP A 211 14.62 0.66 -18.21
CA ASP A 211 15.57 0.11 -17.24
C ASP A 211 15.15 -1.30 -16.81
N ASP A 212 15.62 -2.30 -17.56
CA ASP A 212 15.37 -3.73 -17.32
C ASP A 212 15.77 -4.20 -15.90
N GLN A 213 16.58 -3.44 -15.15
CA GLN A 213 16.98 -3.78 -13.78
C GLN A 213 16.06 -3.18 -12.71
N ALA A 214 15.20 -2.23 -13.05
CA ALA A 214 14.36 -1.54 -12.09
C ALA A 214 13.09 -2.33 -11.71
N MET A 215 12.62 -3.25 -12.58
CA MET A 215 11.44 -4.10 -12.39
C MET A 215 11.81 -5.58 -12.41
N VAL A 216 11.69 -6.29 -11.28
CA VAL A 216 11.80 -7.77 -11.29
C VAL A 216 10.40 -8.36 -11.43
N GLY A 217 10.11 -8.93 -12.60
CA GLY A 217 8.79 -9.53 -12.88
C GLY A 217 7.63 -8.54 -12.84
N GLY A 218 7.89 -7.25 -13.09
CA GLY A 218 6.88 -6.18 -13.04
C GLY A 218 6.54 -5.65 -11.65
N TRP A 219 7.27 -6.08 -10.61
CA TRP A 219 7.06 -5.64 -9.23
C TRP A 219 8.15 -4.63 -8.78
N ILE A 220 7.69 -3.53 -8.20
CA ILE A 220 8.49 -2.57 -7.46
C ILE A 220 8.55 -3.03 -6.00
N THR A 221 9.74 -3.35 -5.50
CA THR A 221 9.94 -3.73 -4.09
C THR A 221 10.35 -2.52 -3.27
N VAL A 222 9.47 -2.05 -2.40
CA VAL A 222 9.75 -0.97 -1.44
C VAL A 222 10.59 -1.51 -0.29
N GLU A 223 10.14 -2.64 0.26
CA GLU A 223 10.85 -3.38 1.32
C GLU A 223 10.66 -4.89 1.13
N PRO A 224 11.75 -5.66 0.97
CA PRO A 224 11.65 -7.11 0.78
C PRO A 224 10.86 -7.80 1.90
N GLY A 225 9.88 -8.64 1.53
CA GLY A 225 9.03 -9.36 2.47
C GLY A 225 8.01 -8.50 3.24
N ARG A 226 7.97 -7.18 2.99
CA ARG A 226 7.11 -6.23 3.70
C ARG A 226 6.18 -5.46 2.78
N TYR A 227 6.69 -4.90 1.69
CA TYR A 227 5.83 -4.19 0.76
C TYR A 227 6.40 -4.22 -0.66
N ARG A 228 5.57 -4.69 -1.59
CA ARG A 228 5.80 -4.62 -3.03
C ARG A 228 4.52 -4.24 -3.75
N TYR A 229 4.64 -3.58 -4.89
CA TYR A 229 3.50 -3.23 -5.73
C TYR A 229 3.86 -3.35 -7.21
N ALA A 230 2.84 -3.47 -8.04
CA ALA A 230 2.93 -3.50 -9.49
C ALA A 230 1.85 -2.59 -10.07
N ILE A 231 2.16 -1.99 -11.21
CA ILE A 231 1.25 -1.13 -11.96
C ILE A 231 1.10 -1.74 -13.34
N HIS A 232 -0.13 -2.04 -13.72
CA HIS A 232 -0.49 -2.48 -15.07
C HIS A 232 -1.25 -1.37 -15.76
N TRP A 233 -0.83 -1.08 -16.98
CA TRP A 233 -1.35 0.05 -17.72
C TRP A 233 -1.48 -0.31 -19.20
N SER A 234 -2.69 -0.70 -19.58
CA SER A 234 -3.01 -1.22 -20.94
C SER A 234 -4.36 -0.71 -21.45
N GLY A 235 -4.70 0.53 -21.09
CA GLY A 235 -6.01 1.14 -21.31
C GLY A 235 -6.74 1.37 -19.99
N ASP A 236 -6.78 0.32 -19.17
CA ASP A 236 -7.16 0.39 -17.76
C ASP A 236 -5.92 0.54 -16.87
N VAL A 237 -6.11 1.07 -15.67
CA VAL A 237 -5.05 1.14 -14.66
C VAL A 237 -5.35 0.13 -13.57
N THR A 238 -4.47 -0.85 -13.40
CA THR A 238 -4.56 -1.80 -12.28
C THR A 238 -3.34 -1.67 -11.39
N VAL A 239 -3.57 -1.45 -10.10
CA VAL A 239 -2.54 -1.42 -9.08
C VAL A 239 -2.68 -2.65 -8.22
N LYS A 240 -1.64 -3.48 -8.21
CA LYS A 240 -1.53 -4.63 -7.31
C LYS A 240 -0.53 -4.32 -6.23
N SER A 241 -0.81 -4.72 -4.99
CA SER A 241 0.20 -4.67 -3.94
C SER A 241 0.11 -5.84 -2.98
N VAL A 242 1.25 -6.20 -2.40
CA VAL A 242 1.38 -7.23 -1.38
C VAL A 242 1.93 -6.59 -0.11
N ILE A 243 1.19 -6.74 0.99
CA ILE A 243 1.54 -6.22 2.31
C ILE A 243 1.92 -7.38 3.22
N TRP A 244 3.15 -7.36 3.73
CA TRP A 244 3.76 -8.32 4.64
C TRP A 244 3.75 -9.78 4.14
N GLU A 245 3.80 -9.97 2.81
CA GLU A 245 3.60 -11.27 2.15
C GLU A 245 2.38 -12.04 2.66
N TYR A 246 1.38 -11.28 3.15
CA TYR A 246 0.15 -11.78 3.70
C TYR A 246 -1.05 -11.26 2.91
N LEU A 247 -1.21 -9.95 2.78
CA LEU A 247 -2.40 -9.35 2.17
C LEU A 247 -2.11 -8.99 0.71
N ALA A 248 -2.72 -9.71 -0.24
CA ALA A 248 -2.80 -9.31 -1.63
C ALA A 248 -3.91 -8.27 -1.80
N THR A 249 -3.66 -7.27 -2.65
CA THR A 249 -4.60 -6.19 -2.94
C THR A 249 -4.58 -5.90 -4.43
N GLU A 250 -5.74 -5.57 -4.99
CA GLU A 250 -5.90 -5.17 -6.37
C GLU A 250 -6.90 -4.02 -6.44
N THR A 251 -6.56 -2.95 -7.16
CA THR A 251 -7.45 -1.82 -7.43
C THR A 251 -7.38 -1.50 -8.91
N ARG A 252 -8.54 -1.44 -9.57
CA ARG A 252 -8.65 -1.17 -11.01
C ARG A 252 -9.54 0.03 -11.29
N TRP A 253 -9.11 0.81 -12.28
CA TRP A 253 -9.86 1.88 -12.93
C TRP A 253 -10.01 1.55 -14.41
N GLU A 254 -11.25 1.40 -14.88
CA GLU A 254 -11.61 1.23 -16.28
C GLU A 254 -11.75 2.60 -16.96
N ARG A 255 -11.33 2.70 -18.22
CA ARG A 255 -11.45 3.93 -19.02
C ARG A 255 -12.79 4.06 -19.73
#